data_AF-A0A150UJ71-F1
#
_entry.id   AF-A0A150UJ71-F1
#
_cell.length_a   1.000
_cell.length_b   1.000
_cell.length_c   1.000
_cell.angle_alpha   90.00
_cell.angle_beta   90.00
_cell.angle_gamma   90.00
#
_symmetry.space_group_name_H-M   'P 1'
#
loop_
_entity.id
_entity.type
_entity.pdbx_description
1 polymer ?
#
loop_
_entity_poly.entity_id
_entity_poly.type
_entity_poly.pdbx_seq_one_letter_code
_entity_poly.pdbx_strand_id
1 'polypeptide(L)'
;MKNTIARLAGALLALTLTTSFAAAQSKVTIAVGGGSCLCYLPTVLAKQLGEYDKAGLSVELVDLKGGSDALKAVLGGSADVVSG
;
A
#
# COMPACT_ATOMS: atom_id res chain seq x y z
N MET A 1 19.96 -14.92 -41.09
CA MET A 1 18.75 -15.48 -40.44
C MET A 1 18.98 -15.96 -39.00
N LYS A 2 20.15 -16.53 -38.64
CA LYS A 2 20.42 -16.98 -37.25
C LYS A 2 20.49 -15.83 -36.22
N ASN A 3 21.05 -14.67 -36.59
CA ASN A 3 21.15 -13.50 -35.70
C ASN A 3 19.81 -12.80 -35.43
N THR A 4 18.84 -12.89 -36.34
CA THR A 4 17.51 -12.26 -36.15
C THR A 4 16.65 -13.06 -35.17
N ILE A 5 16.75 -14.40 -35.22
CA ILE A 5 16.08 -15.30 -34.25
C ILE A 5 16.65 -15.10 -32.84
N ALA A 6 17.99 -15.00 -32.72
CA ALA A 6 18.64 -14.75 -31.43
C ALA A 6 18.23 -13.39 -30.81
N ARG A 7 18.07 -12.36 -31.63
CA ARG A 7 17.60 -11.04 -31.18
C ARG A 7 16.13 -11.05 -30.74
N LEU A 8 15.28 -11.79 -31.45
CA LEU A 8 13.88 -11.93 -31.09
C LEU A 8 13.70 -12.72 -29.77
N ALA A 9 14.50 -13.78 -29.59
CA ALA A 9 14.52 -14.56 -28.34
C ALA A 9 15.02 -13.72 -27.15
N GLY A 10 16.06 -12.89 -27.35
CA GLY A 10 16.57 -11.99 -26.32
C GLY A 10 15.57 -10.91 -25.91
N ALA A 11 14.84 -10.33 -26.88
CA ALA A 11 13.81 -9.34 -26.60
C ALA A 11 12.60 -9.94 -25.86
N LEU A 12 12.21 -11.16 -26.21
CA LEU A 12 11.10 -11.84 -25.56
C LEU A 12 11.45 -12.23 -24.11
N LEU A 13 12.68 -12.69 -23.87
CA LEU A 13 13.17 -13.01 -22.53
C LEU A 13 13.24 -11.74 -21.65
N ALA A 14 13.73 -10.63 -22.19
CA ALA A 14 13.78 -9.35 -21.48
C ALA A 14 12.38 -8.86 -21.07
N LEU A 15 11.36 -9.05 -21.93
CA LEU A 15 10.00 -8.65 -21.62
C LEU A 15 9.40 -9.48 -20.46
N THR A 16 9.68 -10.78 -20.42
CA THR A 16 9.20 -11.67 -19.33
C THR A 16 9.84 -11.39 -17.97
N LEU A 17 11.06 -10.82 -17.92
CA LEU A 17 11.68 -10.40 -16.66
C LEU A 17 11.11 -9.07 -16.13
N THR A 18 10.46 -8.27 -16.97
CA THR A 18 9.86 -6.98 -16.56
C THR A 18 8.41 -7.10 -16.11
N THR A 19 7.74 -8.20 -16.43
CA THR A 19 6.39 -8.50 -15.93
C THR A 19 6.47 -8.90 -14.47
N SER A 20 6.48 -7.90 -13.59
CA SER A 20 6.18 -8.08 -12.18
C SER A 20 4.73 -8.55 -12.06
N PHE A 21 4.48 -9.67 -11.39
CA PHE A 21 3.12 -10.13 -11.11
C PHE A 21 2.46 -9.10 -10.20
N ALA A 22 1.55 -8.31 -10.75
CA ALA A 22 0.71 -7.41 -9.97
C ALA A 22 -0.22 -8.26 -9.10
N ALA A 23 0.22 -8.59 -7.89
CA ALA A 23 -0.65 -9.16 -6.87
C ALA A 23 -1.75 -8.12 -6.57
N ALA A 24 -3.01 -8.56 -6.56
CA ALA A 24 -4.11 -7.70 -6.16
C ALA A 24 -3.87 -7.27 -4.69
N GLN A 25 -3.43 -6.04 -4.48
CA GLN A 25 -3.22 -5.52 -3.13
C GLN A 25 -4.58 -5.38 -2.43
N SER A 26 -4.70 -5.95 -1.24
CA SER A 26 -5.88 -5.73 -0.40
C SER A 26 -5.94 -4.25 -0.02
N LYS A 27 -7.03 -3.57 -0.40
CA LYS A 27 -7.27 -2.19 0.02
C LYS A 27 -7.66 -2.20 1.50
N VAL A 28 -7.00 -1.37 2.30
CA VAL A 28 -7.28 -1.20 3.74
C VAL A 28 -7.28 0.29 4.08
N THR A 29 -8.31 0.73 4.78
CA THR A 29 -8.47 2.11 5.24
C THR A 29 -8.22 2.16 6.74
N ILE A 30 -7.22 2.94 7.16
CA ILE A 30 -6.85 3.11 8.57
C ILE A 30 -7.26 4.51 9.02
N ALA A 31 -8.15 4.58 10.01
CA ALA A 31 -8.52 5.83 10.66
C ALA A 31 -7.53 6.17 11.78
N VAL A 32 -6.90 7.34 11.72
CA VAL A 32 -5.89 7.81 12.68
C VAL A 32 -6.48 8.89 13.58
N GLY A 33 -6.35 8.74 14.89
CA GLY A 33 -6.89 9.66 15.90
C GLY A 33 -6.06 10.93 16.13
N GLY A 34 -5.47 11.51 15.08
CA GLY A 34 -4.66 12.73 15.14
C GLY A 34 -3.22 12.51 14.66
N GLY A 35 -3.04 12.30 13.35
CA GLY A 35 -1.80 11.86 12.70
C GLY A 35 -0.58 12.77 12.89
N SER A 36 -0.75 13.98 13.42
CA SER A 36 0.36 14.86 13.84
C SER A 36 0.93 14.51 15.22
N CYS A 37 0.28 13.65 16.01
CA CYS A 37 0.82 13.18 17.28
C CYS A 37 2.01 12.24 17.05
N LEU A 38 3.07 12.42 17.84
CA LEU A 38 4.23 11.50 17.84
C LEU A 38 3.83 10.05 18.14
N CYS A 39 2.72 9.84 18.84
CA CYS A 39 2.17 8.53 19.15
C CYS A 39 1.75 7.72 17.90
N TYR A 40 1.43 8.37 16.78
CA TYR A 40 1.09 7.70 15.52
C TYR A 40 2.22 7.74 14.48
N LEU A 41 3.42 8.19 14.88
CA LEU A 41 4.59 8.23 14.02
C LEU A 41 4.87 6.88 13.32
N PRO A 42 4.76 5.71 13.99
CA PRO A 42 4.96 4.42 13.30
C PRO A 42 3.97 4.18 12.16
N THR A 43 2.69 4.50 12.37
CA THR A 43 1.62 4.35 11.37
C THR A 43 1.87 5.25 10.16
N VAL A 44 2.27 6.50 10.39
CA VAL A 44 2.55 7.46 9.32
C VAL A 44 3.83 7.07 8.56
N LEU A 45 4.89 6.70 9.29
CA LEU A 45 6.16 6.27 8.67
C LEU A 45 6.00 5.00 7.85
N ALA A 46 5.19 4.02 8.30
CA ALA A 46 4.92 2.82 7.53
C ALA A 46 4.32 3.14 6.15
N LYS A 47 3.47 4.18 6.05
CA LYS A 47 2.96 4.65 4.76
C LYS A 47 4.03 5.39 3.95
N GLN A 48 4.78 6.29 4.58
CA GLN A 48 5.79 7.09 3.87
C GLN A 48 6.99 6.28 3.36
N LEU A 49 7.37 5.24 4.10
CA LEU A 49 8.46 4.33 3.75
C LEU A 49 8.01 3.19 2.80
N GLY A 50 6.71 3.16 2.46
CA GLY A 50 6.12 2.15 1.58
C GLY A 50 6.05 0.76 2.20
N GLU A 51 6.09 0.62 3.53
CA GLU A 51 6.07 -0.68 4.20
C GLU A 51 4.77 -1.45 3.95
N TYR A 52 3.65 -0.74 3.85
CA TYR A 52 2.37 -1.35 3.48
C TYR A 52 2.39 -1.91 2.06
N ASP A 53 3.00 -1.21 1.11
CA ASP A 53 3.12 -1.67 -0.27
C ASP A 53 4.04 -2.89 -0.36
N LYS A 54 5.16 -2.89 0.40
CA LYS A 54 6.05 -4.06 0.54
C LYS A 54 5.33 -5.28 1.14
N ALA A 55 4.35 -5.04 2.02
CA ALA A 55 3.49 -6.08 2.58
C ALA A 55 2.34 -6.49 1.63
N GLY A 56 2.23 -5.91 0.44
CA GLY A 56 1.15 -6.19 -0.50
C GLY A 56 -0.21 -5.58 -0.11
N LEU A 57 -0.21 -4.54 0.72
CA LEU A 57 -1.41 -3.84 1.19
C LEU A 57 -1.52 -2.46 0.56
N SER A 58 -2.68 -2.14 0.01
CA SER A 58 -2.98 -0.79 -0.49
C SER A 58 -3.64 0.00 0.63
N VAL A 59 -2.83 0.69 1.42
CA VAL A 59 -3.29 1.39 2.61
C VAL A 59 -3.65 2.84 2.34
N GLU A 60 -4.83 3.26 2.78
CA GLU A 60 -5.30 4.65 2.84
C GLU A 60 -5.32 5.09 4.31
N LEU A 61 -4.63 6.19 4.63
CA LEU A 61 -4.66 6.79 5.97
C LEU A 61 -5.65 7.94 6.00
N VAL A 62 -6.61 7.90 6.92
CA VAL A 62 -7.60 8.97 7.14
C VAL A 62 -7.31 9.61 8.49
N ASP A 63 -6.89 10.87 8.47
CA ASP A 63 -6.60 11.62 9.69
C ASP A 63 -7.88 12.27 10.26
N LEU A 64 -8.13 12.06 11.54
CA LEU A 64 -9.31 12.53 12.26
C LEU A 64 -8.90 13.27 13.54
N LYS A 65 -9.80 14.10 14.07
CA LYS A 65 -9.50 15.01 15.20
C LYS A 65 -9.13 14.31 16.51
N GLY A 66 -9.42 13.03 16.66
CA GLY A 66 -9.14 12.26 17.87
C GLY A 66 -9.53 10.79 17.75
N GLY A 67 -9.06 9.97 18.70
CA GLY A 67 -9.34 8.53 18.72
C GLY A 67 -10.82 8.16 18.77
N SER A 68 -11.67 9.00 19.38
CA SER A 68 -13.12 8.77 19.42
C SER A 68 -13.78 8.89 18.05
N ASP A 69 -13.34 9.83 17.21
CA ASP A 69 -13.83 9.97 15.84
C ASP A 69 -13.26 8.87 14.94
N ALA A 70 -12.01 8.45 15.16
CA ALA A 70 -11.41 7.31 14.47
C ALA A 70 -12.12 5.99 14.80
N LEU A 71 -12.50 5.77 16.06
CA LEU A 71 -13.31 4.63 16.46
C LEU A 71 -14.70 4.67 15.82
N LYS A 72 -15.38 5.83 15.81
CA LYS A 72 -16.67 5.97 15.11
C LYS A 72 -16.56 5.65 13.63
N ALA A 73 -15.46 6.00 12.96
CA ALA A 73 -15.25 5.72 11.55
C ALA A 73 -15.21 4.21 11.26
N VAL A 74 -14.59 3.42 12.14
CA VAL A 74 -14.57 1.95 12.04
C VAL A 74 -15.95 1.37 12.35
N LEU A 75 -16.58 1.80 13.44
CA LEU A 75 -17.92 1.33 13.80
C LEU A 75 -18.98 1.67 12.74
N GLY A 76 -18.83 2.80 12.06
CA GLY A 76 -19.69 3.23 10.95
C GLY A 76 -19.35 2.59 9.60
N GLY A 77 -18.30 1.77 9.52
CA GLY A 77 -17.89 1.09 8.29
C GLY A 77 -17.20 1.99 7.25
N SER A 78 -16.87 3.23 7.61
CA SER A 78 -16.10 4.15 6.74
C SER A 78 -14.58 3.94 6.80
N ALA A 79 -14.10 3.12 7.74
CA ALA A 79 -12.73 2.67 7.84
C ALA A 79 -12.68 1.20 8.29
N ASP A 80 -11.60 0.50 7.96
CA ASP A 80 -11.43 -0.93 8.26
C ASP A 80 -10.76 -1.15 9.63
N VAL A 81 -9.80 -0.30 9.98
CA VAL A 81 -8.98 -0.42 11.21
C VAL A 81 -8.75 0.96 11.83
N VAL A 82 -8.58 1.01 13.15
CA VAL A 82 -8.27 2.23 13.91
C VAL A 82 -6.81 2.23 14.39
N SER A 83 -6.14 3.36 14.23
CA SER A 83 -4.91 3.74 14.92
C SER A 83 -5.25 4.91 15.83
N GLY A 84 -5.81 4.57 16.99
CA GLY A 84 -6.45 5.50 17.93
C GLY A 84 -5.69 5.62 19.23
#